data_AF-D9UIB5-F1
#
_entry.id   AF-D9UIB5-F1
#
_cell.length_a   1.000
_cell.length_b   1.000
_cell.length_c   1.000
_cell.angle_alpha   90.00
_cell.angle_beta   90.00
_cell.angle_gamma   90.00
#
_symmetry.space_group_name_H-M   'P 1'
#
loop_
_entity.id
_entity.type
_entity.pdbx_description
1 polymer ?
#
loop_
_entity_poly.entity_id
_entity_poly.type
_entity_poly.pdbx_seq_one_letter_code
_entity_poly.pdbx_strand_id
1 'polypeptide(L)'
;MDGLKGETGTPAVIAKNRLVIAVGDGNPEKVDNLKDLTDPKLKVVLAAKEVPVGNYSRQVLDKQHLKVKAVSEEPNVRAVLSKVQLGEADAGIVYKTDAATVPDKVDAIDIPDAQNAVASYPAAALKGSKHAEATADFLTWLSGSEAQSILQHAGFQQP
;
A
#
# COMPACT_ATOMS: atom_id res chain seq x y z
N MET A 1 3.91 -14.31 -0.21
CA MET A 1 4.78 -15.44 0.18
C MET A 1 4.52 -16.71 -0.63
N ASP A 2 3.40 -16.86 -1.33
CA ASP A 2 3.07 -18.14 -1.98
C ASP A 2 4.14 -18.64 -2.96
N GLY A 3 4.76 -17.72 -3.73
CA GLY A 3 5.87 -18.05 -4.62
C GLY A 3 7.19 -18.46 -3.94
N LEU A 4 7.30 -18.34 -2.61
CA LEU A 4 8.52 -18.61 -1.84
C LEU A 4 8.36 -19.72 -0.80
N LYS A 5 7.20 -20.41 -0.74
CA LYS A 5 6.91 -21.45 0.28
C LYS A 5 7.97 -22.56 0.37
N GLY A 6 8.62 -22.89 -0.75
CA GLY A 6 9.69 -23.89 -0.79
C GLY A 6 11.00 -23.43 -0.16
N GLU A 7 11.23 -22.11 -0.10
CA GLU A 7 12.50 -21.48 0.22
C GLU A 7 12.52 -20.82 1.60
N THR A 8 11.35 -20.63 2.23
CA THR A 8 11.22 -19.99 3.54
C THR A 8 10.70 -20.94 4.61
N GLY A 9 10.98 -20.62 5.88
CA GLY A 9 10.22 -21.13 7.01
C GLY A 9 8.78 -20.61 7.04
N THR A 10 8.05 -20.92 8.11
CA THR A 10 6.67 -20.45 8.31
C THR A 10 6.65 -18.92 8.42
N PRO A 11 5.90 -18.21 7.57
CA PRO A 11 5.77 -16.76 7.67
C PRO A 11 4.93 -16.33 8.87
N ALA A 12 5.33 -15.24 9.51
CA ALA A 12 4.53 -14.51 10.48
C ALA A 12 4.24 -13.10 9.94
N VAL A 13 2.99 -12.64 10.06
CA VAL A 13 2.63 -11.25 9.73
C VAL A 13 3.23 -10.33 10.79
N ILE A 14 4.01 -9.34 10.38
CA ILE A 14 4.65 -8.37 11.28
C ILE A 14 4.01 -6.99 11.23
N ALA A 15 3.23 -6.71 10.19
CA ALA A 15 2.53 -5.45 10.00
C ALA A 15 1.39 -5.61 8.99
N LYS A 16 0.46 -4.68 9.05
CA LYS A 16 -0.59 -4.48 8.04
C LYS A 16 -0.56 -3.04 7.50
N ASN A 17 -1.09 -2.86 6.30
CA ASN A 17 -1.42 -1.54 5.76
C ASN A 17 -2.86 -1.51 5.25
N ARG A 18 -3.31 -0.29 4.96
CA ARG A 18 -4.54 0.00 4.24
C ARG A 18 -4.26 0.91 3.06
N LEU A 19 -5.14 0.86 2.07
CA LEU A 19 -5.09 1.78 0.93
C LEU A 19 -5.79 3.09 1.27
N VAL A 20 -5.34 4.17 0.63
CA VAL A 20 -5.97 5.50 0.57
C VAL A 20 -5.97 5.98 -0.88
N ILE A 21 -6.82 6.95 -1.19
CA ILE A 21 -6.73 7.69 -2.43
C ILE A 21 -5.83 8.90 -2.16
N ALA A 22 -4.68 8.96 -2.81
CA ALA A 22 -3.82 10.12 -2.85
C ALA A 22 -4.36 11.11 -3.88
N VAL A 23 -4.51 12.37 -3.49
CA VAL A 23 -4.89 13.50 -4.35
C VAL A 23 -3.93 14.65 -4.14
N GLY A 24 -3.85 15.61 -5.08
CA GLY A 24 -3.04 16.81 -4.87
C GLY A 24 -3.45 17.58 -3.61
N ASP A 25 -2.51 18.34 -3.04
CA ASP A 25 -2.73 19.21 -1.87
C ASP A 25 -4.04 20.03 -2.00
N GLY A 26 -4.88 19.96 -0.96
CA GLY A 26 -6.19 20.61 -0.91
C GLY A 26 -7.30 19.93 -1.70
N ASN A 27 -7.05 18.75 -2.29
CA ASN A 27 -8.00 17.96 -3.08
C ASN A 27 -8.72 18.81 -4.18
N PRO A 28 -8.00 19.33 -5.18
CA PRO A 28 -8.53 20.30 -6.15
C PRO A 28 -9.71 19.76 -6.96
N GLU A 29 -9.70 18.47 -7.26
CA GLU A 29 -10.76 17.78 -8.02
C GLU A 29 -11.90 17.26 -7.15
N LYS A 30 -11.87 17.49 -5.82
CA LYS A 30 -12.91 17.13 -4.85
C LYS A 30 -13.27 15.64 -4.89
N VAL A 31 -12.24 14.79 -4.90
CA VAL A 31 -12.41 13.33 -4.80
C VAL A 31 -12.73 12.98 -3.36
N ASP A 32 -13.90 12.40 -3.12
CA ASP A 32 -14.38 12.04 -1.78
C ASP A 32 -14.33 10.53 -1.54
N ASN A 33 -14.41 9.73 -2.60
CA ASN A 33 -14.52 8.27 -2.49
C ASN A 33 -14.06 7.53 -3.77
N LEU A 34 -14.04 6.19 -3.70
CA LEU A 34 -13.60 5.34 -4.82
C LEU A 34 -14.40 5.54 -6.10
N LYS A 35 -15.70 5.87 -6.02
CA LYS A 35 -16.56 6.04 -7.20
C LYS A 35 -16.13 7.23 -8.04
N ASP A 36 -15.60 8.28 -7.42
CA ASP A 36 -15.17 9.49 -8.12
C ASP A 36 -13.98 9.20 -9.05
N LEU A 37 -13.19 8.16 -8.75
CA LEU A 37 -12.13 7.66 -9.63
C LEU A 37 -12.63 7.12 -10.98
N THR A 38 -13.94 6.96 -11.16
CA THR A 38 -14.54 6.53 -12.43
C THR A 38 -14.89 7.70 -13.35
N ASP A 39 -14.75 8.96 -12.90
CA ASP A 39 -14.97 10.13 -13.75
C ASP A 39 -13.93 10.15 -14.88
N PRO A 40 -14.34 10.13 -16.16
CA PRO A 40 -13.42 10.16 -17.30
C PRO A 40 -12.61 11.46 -17.43
N LYS A 41 -12.97 12.52 -16.68
CA LYS A 41 -12.20 13.76 -16.62
C LYS A 41 -11.02 13.69 -15.65
N LEU A 42 -11.07 12.76 -14.70
CA LEU A 42 -10.04 12.60 -13.68
C LEU A 42 -8.87 11.77 -14.23
N LYS A 43 -7.65 12.32 -14.17
CA LYS A 43 -6.42 11.60 -14.50
C LYS A 43 -6.03 10.70 -13.34
N VAL A 44 -6.56 9.49 -13.33
CA VAL A 44 -6.21 8.50 -12.31
C VAL A 44 -4.96 7.74 -12.73
N VAL A 45 -3.99 7.64 -11.83
CA VAL A 45 -2.82 6.76 -11.97
C VAL A 45 -2.87 5.63 -10.96
N LEU A 46 -2.46 4.45 -11.39
CA LEU A 46 -2.48 3.25 -10.58
C LEU A 46 -1.10 2.58 -10.67
N ALA A 47 -0.69 1.80 -9.68
CA ALA A 47 0.45 0.91 -9.92
C ALA A 47 0.02 -0.25 -10.84
N ALA A 48 0.98 -0.83 -11.56
CA ALA A 48 0.78 -2.02 -12.38
C ALA A 48 0.24 -3.19 -11.55
N LYS A 49 -0.57 -4.07 -12.17
CA LYS A 49 -1.29 -5.15 -11.48
C LYS A 49 -0.37 -6.19 -10.82
N GLU A 50 0.87 -6.32 -11.30
CA GLU A 50 1.91 -7.21 -10.77
C GLU A 50 2.54 -6.67 -9.49
N VAL A 51 2.41 -5.37 -9.22
CA VAL A 51 2.90 -4.73 -8.00
C VAL A 51 1.86 -4.92 -6.89
N PRO A 52 2.27 -5.21 -5.63
CA PRO A 52 1.32 -5.45 -4.54
C PRO A 52 0.26 -4.35 -4.36
N VAL A 53 0.66 -3.08 -4.32
CA VAL A 53 -0.31 -1.97 -4.15
C VAL A 53 -1.30 -1.92 -5.33
N GLY A 54 -0.81 -2.24 -6.53
CA GLY A 54 -1.61 -2.28 -7.74
C GLY A 54 -2.65 -3.38 -7.63
N ASN A 55 -2.20 -4.61 -7.34
CA ASN A 55 -3.08 -5.74 -7.08
C ASN A 55 -4.16 -5.41 -6.04
N TYR A 56 -3.79 -4.85 -4.88
CA TYR A 56 -4.76 -4.44 -3.87
C TYR A 56 -5.72 -3.36 -4.34
N SER A 57 -5.28 -2.37 -5.14
CA SER A 57 -6.21 -1.37 -5.67
C SER A 57 -7.24 -2.01 -6.59
N ARG A 58 -6.85 -3.00 -7.40
CA ARG A 58 -7.80 -3.73 -8.25
C ARG A 58 -8.79 -4.51 -7.40
N GLN A 59 -8.34 -5.22 -6.36
CA GLN A 59 -9.23 -5.92 -5.43
C GLN A 59 -10.28 -4.97 -4.81
N VAL A 60 -9.85 -3.79 -4.36
CA VAL A 60 -10.75 -2.77 -3.80
C VAL A 60 -11.77 -2.29 -4.83
N LEU A 61 -11.32 -1.94 -6.04
CA LEU A 61 -12.19 -1.45 -7.12
C LEU A 61 -13.17 -2.53 -7.61
N ASP A 62 -12.70 -3.77 -7.80
CA ASP A 62 -13.49 -4.91 -8.25
C ASP A 62 -14.57 -5.28 -7.24
N LYS A 63 -14.23 -5.24 -5.93
CA LYS A 63 -15.20 -5.46 -4.84
C LYS A 63 -16.35 -4.45 -4.87
N GLN A 64 -16.12 -3.25 -5.39
CA GLN A 64 -17.13 -2.21 -5.56
C GLN A 64 -17.74 -2.18 -6.97
N HIS A 65 -17.34 -3.09 -7.86
CA HIS A 65 -17.71 -3.11 -9.29
C HIS A 65 -17.37 -1.80 -10.04
N LEU A 66 -16.32 -1.11 -9.61
CA LEU A 66 -15.89 0.16 -10.18
C LEU A 66 -14.85 -0.07 -11.28
N LYS A 67 -15.08 0.53 -12.46
CA LYS A 67 -14.15 0.51 -13.58
C LYS A 67 -13.43 1.84 -13.67
N VAL A 68 -12.20 1.88 -13.18
CA VAL A 68 -11.31 3.05 -13.28
C VAL A 68 -10.47 2.93 -14.54
N LYS A 69 -10.47 3.98 -15.37
CA LYS A 69 -9.60 4.06 -16.54
C LYS A 69 -8.32 4.80 -16.16
N ALA A 70 -7.29 4.06 -15.77
CA ALA A 70 -6.00 4.66 -15.46
C ALA A 70 -5.36 5.29 -16.71
N VAL A 71 -4.80 6.49 -16.57
CA VAL A 71 -4.05 7.17 -17.64
C VAL A 71 -2.62 6.62 -17.75
N SER A 72 -2.09 6.04 -16.68
CA SER A 72 -0.85 5.27 -16.67
C SER A 72 -0.83 4.23 -15.55
N GLU A 73 -0.01 3.19 -15.76
CA GLU A 73 0.30 2.19 -14.74
C GLU A 73 1.78 2.29 -14.33
N GLU A 74 2.04 2.49 -13.05
CA GLU A 74 3.37 2.76 -12.53
C GLU A 74 4.06 1.52 -11.95
N PRO A 75 5.40 1.42 -12.03
CA PRO A 75 6.13 0.23 -11.60
C PRO A 75 6.20 0.04 -10.08
N ASN A 76 5.82 1.05 -9.29
CA ASN A 76 5.77 0.97 -7.83
C ASN A 76 4.90 2.09 -7.24
N VAL A 77 4.56 1.96 -5.95
CA VAL A 77 3.72 2.93 -5.23
C VAL A 77 4.30 4.34 -5.16
N ARG A 78 5.64 4.48 -5.10
CA ARG A 78 6.30 5.79 -5.03
C ARG A 78 6.18 6.55 -6.33
N ALA A 79 6.19 5.86 -7.48
CA ALA A 79 5.96 6.46 -8.78
C ALA A 79 4.51 6.97 -8.93
N VAL A 80 3.51 6.23 -8.42
CA VAL A 80 2.11 6.71 -8.33
C VAL A 80 2.04 7.99 -7.52
N LEU A 81 2.59 7.97 -6.29
CA LEU A 81 2.59 9.12 -5.39
C LEU A 81 3.31 10.33 -6.00
N SER A 82 4.44 10.11 -6.66
CA SER A 82 5.23 11.18 -7.31
C SER A 82 4.44 11.87 -8.42
N LYS A 83 3.66 11.14 -9.21
CA LYS A 83 2.82 11.75 -10.26
C LYS A 83 1.70 12.60 -9.71
N VAL A 84 1.06 12.17 -8.62
CA VAL A 84 0.06 12.98 -7.92
C VAL A 84 0.73 14.24 -7.33
N GLN A 85 1.87 14.07 -6.66
CA GLN A 85 2.65 15.18 -6.10
C GLN A 85 3.07 16.23 -7.14
N LEU A 86 3.38 15.80 -8.36
CA LEU A 86 3.80 16.68 -9.46
C LEU A 86 2.62 17.26 -10.25
N GLY A 87 1.37 16.89 -9.93
CA GLY A 87 0.18 17.30 -10.67
C GLY A 87 0.07 16.67 -12.08
N GLU A 88 0.85 15.62 -12.35
CA GLU A 88 0.73 14.85 -13.60
C GLU A 88 -0.52 13.96 -13.59
N ALA A 89 -1.00 13.63 -12.39
CA ALA A 89 -2.21 12.89 -12.13
C ALA A 89 -3.03 13.58 -11.05
N ASP A 90 -4.36 13.47 -11.15
CA ASP A 90 -5.28 14.11 -10.22
C ASP A 90 -5.52 13.23 -8.98
N ALA A 91 -5.45 11.90 -9.17
CA ALA A 91 -5.59 10.94 -8.09
C ALA A 91 -4.82 9.64 -8.35
N GLY A 92 -4.49 8.92 -7.28
CA GLY A 92 -3.99 7.55 -7.36
C GLY A 92 -4.27 6.76 -6.09
N ILE A 93 -4.22 5.43 -6.16
CA ILE A 93 -4.39 4.57 -4.98
C ILE A 93 -3.01 4.13 -4.47
N VAL A 94 -2.72 4.47 -3.21
CA VAL A 94 -1.43 4.20 -2.53
C VAL A 94 -1.66 3.63 -1.13
N TYR A 95 -0.60 3.24 -0.42
CA TYR A 95 -0.72 2.91 1.01
C TYR A 95 -0.80 4.18 1.86
N LYS A 96 -1.51 4.12 2.99
CA LYS A 96 -1.61 5.23 3.94
C LYS A 96 -0.23 5.71 4.42
N THR A 97 0.69 4.77 4.66
CA THR A 97 2.06 5.08 5.07
C THR A 97 2.85 5.84 4.01
N ASP A 98 2.60 5.60 2.71
CA ASP A 98 3.31 6.31 1.63
C ASP A 98 2.80 7.74 1.51
N ALA A 99 1.48 7.97 1.54
CA ALA A 99 0.92 9.32 1.50
C ALA A 99 1.41 10.17 2.70
N ALA A 100 1.55 9.56 3.88
CA ALA A 100 2.06 10.21 5.08
C ALA A 100 3.52 10.69 4.96
N THR A 101 4.28 10.28 3.93
CA THR A 101 5.65 10.77 3.70
C THR A 101 5.71 12.15 3.05
N VAL A 102 4.60 12.65 2.52
CA VAL A 102 4.51 13.91 1.76
C VAL A 102 3.29 14.76 2.16
N PRO A 103 3.05 14.99 3.48
CA PRO A 103 1.78 15.52 4.00
C PRO A 103 1.39 16.92 3.46
N ASP A 104 2.36 17.72 3.01
CA ASP A 104 2.10 19.08 2.49
C ASP A 104 2.00 19.13 0.95
N LYS A 105 1.93 17.97 0.29
CA LYS A 105 1.88 17.90 -1.18
C LYS A 105 0.77 17.00 -1.71
N VAL A 106 0.32 16.06 -0.89
CA VAL A 106 -0.71 15.10 -1.23
C VAL A 106 -1.62 14.91 -0.03
N ASP A 107 -2.91 15.04 -0.26
CA ASP A 107 -3.93 14.66 0.71
C ASP A 107 -4.31 13.19 0.54
N ALA A 108 -4.65 12.54 1.65
CA ALA A 108 -5.06 11.14 1.69
C ALA A 108 -6.56 11.04 2.03
N ILE A 109 -7.36 10.61 1.06
CA ILE A 109 -8.77 10.30 1.27
C ILE A 109 -8.90 8.86 1.73
N ASP A 110 -9.44 8.66 2.93
CA ASP A 110 -9.58 7.33 3.54
C ASP A 110 -10.63 6.49 2.78
N ILE A 111 -10.23 5.28 2.37
CA ILE A 111 -11.15 4.28 1.84
C ILE A 111 -11.75 3.52 3.04
N PRO A 112 -13.10 3.46 3.21
CA PRO A 112 -13.73 2.79 4.35
C PRO A 112 -13.34 1.32 4.48
N ASP A 113 -13.22 0.81 5.72
CA ASP A 113 -12.75 -0.56 5.99
C ASP A 113 -13.57 -1.63 5.27
N ALA A 114 -14.88 -1.43 5.16
CA ALA A 114 -15.78 -2.33 4.44
C ALA A 114 -15.46 -2.42 2.93
N GLN A 115 -14.84 -1.40 2.36
CA GLN A 115 -14.46 -1.32 0.95
C GLN A 115 -12.98 -1.66 0.71
N ASN A 116 -12.14 -1.49 1.73
CA ASN A 116 -10.69 -1.60 1.62
C ASN A 116 -10.19 -3.05 1.54
N ALA A 117 -8.94 -3.18 1.11
CA ALA A 117 -8.14 -4.39 1.22
C ALA A 117 -7.05 -4.16 2.26
N VAL A 118 -6.80 -5.17 3.08
CA VAL A 118 -5.75 -5.13 4.10
C VAL A 118 -4.49 -5.76 3.51
N ALA A 119 -3.46 -4.94 3.30
CA ALA A 119 -2.16 -5.43 2.90
C ALA A 119 -1.45 -6.03 4.12
N SER A 120 -0.88 -7.23 3.98
CA SER A 120 -0.12 -7.87 5.05
C SER A 120 1.36 -7.95 4.67
N TYR A 121 2.25 -7.70 5.64
CA TYR A 121 3.69 -7.83 5.47
C TYR A 121 4.18 -9.03 6.28
N PRO A 122 4.26 -10.22 5.65
CA PRO A 122 4.84 -11.38 6.29
C PRO A 122 6.37 -11.33 6.28
N ALA A 123 6.98 -11.75 7.38
CA ALA A 123 8.41 -12.04 7.49
C ALA A 123 8.62 -13.54 7.70
N ALA A 124 9.67 -14.11 7.09
CA ALA A 124 10.08 -15.49 7.31
C ALA A 124 11.59 -15.66 7.12
N ALA A 125 12.15 -16.65 7.81
CA ALA A 125 13.54 -17.05 7.63
C ALA A 125 13.71 -17.74 6.26
N LEU A 126 14.78 -17.44 5.53
CA LEU A 126 15.17 -18.23 4.36
C LEU A 126 15.79 -19.56 4.82
N LYS A 127 15.38 -20.69 4.24
CA LYS A 127 15.93 -22.02 4.55
C LYS A 127 17.43 -22.13 4.25
N GLY A 128 17.93 -21.35 3.29
CA GLY A 128 19.34 -21.27 2.93
C GLY A 128 20.18 -20.29 3.76
N SER A 129 19.63 -19.67 4.81
CA SER A 129 20.37 -18.70 5.63
C SER A 129 21.56 -19.35 6.32
N LYS A 130 22.74 -18.74 6.20
CA LYS A 130 23.95 -19.14 6.95
C LYS A 130 23.99 -18.55 8.36
N HIS A 131 22.98 -17.78 8.75
CA HIS A 131 22.89 -17.05 10.02
C HIS A 131 21.59 -17.42 10.75
N ALA A 132 21.35 -18.71 10.98
CA ALA A 132 20.07 -19.21 11.49
C ALA A 132 19.67 -18.58 12.83
N GLU A 133 20.60 -18.49 13.79
CA GLU A 133 20.37 -17.90 15.11
C GLU A 133 20.00 -16.41 15.01
N ALA A 134 20.84 -15.60 14.37
CA ALA A 134 20.54 -14.18 14.17
C ALA A 134 19.25 -13.94 13.37
N THR A 135 18.89 -14.84 12.45
CA THR A 135 17.60 -14.77 11.72
C THR A 135 16.43 -15.01 12.68
N ALA A 136 16.53 -16.00 13.57
CA ALA A 136 15.50 -16.30 14.57
C ALA A 136 15.35 -15.16 15.58
N ASP A 137 16.46 -14.60 16.07
CA ASP A 137 16.46 -13.45 16.98
C ASP A 137 15.80 -12.24 16.34
N PHE A 138 16.13 -11.94 15.08
CA PHE A 138 15.55 -10.82 14.36
C PHE A 138 14.04 -10.97 14.12
N LEU A 139 13.58 -12.17 13.75
CA LEU A 139 12.15 -12.44 13.60
C LEU A 139 11.41 -12.33 14.93
N THR A 140 12.03 -12.79 16.03
CA THR A 140 11.48 -12.64 17.38
C THR A 140 11.39 -11.16 17.76
N TRP A 141 12.43 -10.38 17.49
CA TRP A 141 12.45 -8.94 17.72
C TRP A 141 11.39 -8.20 16.89
N LEU A 142 11.20 -8.56 15.61
CA LEU A 142 10.17 -7.97 14.74
C LEU A 142 8.75 -8.13 15.30
N SER A 143 8.49 -9.23 16.02
CA SER A 143 7.23 -9.48 16.71
C SER A 143 7.17 -8.87 18.13
N GLY A 144 8.28 -8.32 18.63
CA GLY A 144 8.39 -7.69 19.95
C GLY A 144 7.84 -6.26 19.99
N SER A 145 7.61 -5.76 21.22
CA SER A 145 6.99 -4.44 21.46
C SER A 145 7.78 -3.27 20.86
N GLU A 146 9.11 -3.34 20.87
CA GLU A 146 9.98 -2.31 20.31
C GLU A 146 9.77 -2.16 18.80
N ALA A 147 9.90 -3.26 18.04
CA ALA A 147 9.69 -3.23 16.60
C ALA A 147 8.25 -2.86 16.22
N GLN A 148 7.26 -3.36 16.96
CA GLN A 148 5.86 -3.01 16.75
C GLN A 148 5.60 -1.52 17.01
N SER A 149 6.27 -0.92 18.00
CA SER A 149 6.20 0.53 18.24
C SER A 149 6.77 1.31 17.05
N ILE A 150 7.94 0.91 16.53
CA ILE A 150 8.56 1.55 15.35
C ILE A 150 7.62 1.49 14.13
N LEU A 151 7.03 0.33 13.87
CA LEU A 151 6.11 0.13 12.75
C LEU A 151 4.85 1.00 12.90
N GLN A 152 4.29 1.09 14.09
CA GLN A 152 3.12 1.94 14.37
C GLN A 152 3.44 3.43 14.21
N HIS A 153 4.61 3.89 14.67
CA HIS A 153 5.05 5.27 14.45
C HIS A 153 5.24 5.59 12.97
N ALA A 154 5.63 4.61 12.16
CA ALA A 154 5.70 4.72 10.71
C ALA A 154 4.32 4.61 10.01
N GLY A 155 3.23 4.43 10.77
CA GLY A 155 1.85 4.38 10.28
C GLY A 155 1.34 2.99 9.88
N PHE A 156 2.13 1.93 10.10
CA PHE A 156 1.64 0.56 9.88
C PHE A 156 0.67 0.13 10.98
N GLN A 157 -0.26 -0.73 10.62
CA GLN A 157 -1.18 -1.37 11.55
C GLN A 157 -0.53 -2.62 12.16
N GLN A 158 -0.95 -2.97 13.38
CA GLN A 158 -0.54 -4.22 14.02
C GLN A 158 -0.96 -5.45 13.18
N PRO A 159 -0.25 -6.59 13.32
CA PRO A 159 -0.53 -7.85 12.63
C PRO A 159 -1.95 -8.38 12.64
#